data_AF-A0A7K9L922-F1
#
_entry.id   AF-A0A7K9L922-F1
#
_cell.length_a   1.000
_cell.length_b   1.000
_cell.length_c   1.000
_cell.angle_alpha   90.00
_cell.angle_beta   90.00
_cell.angle_gamma   90.00
#
_symmetry.space_group_name_H-M   'P 1'
#
loop_
_entity.id
_entity.type
_entity.pdbx_description
1 polymer ?
#
loop_
_entity_poly.entity_id
_entity_poly.type
_entity_poly.pdbx_seq_one_letter_code
_entity_poly.pdbx_strand_id
1 'polypeptide(L)'
;FGNTCYCNSVLQALYFCRPFRDKVLAYKSQPRKKENLLTCLADLFHSIATQKKKVGVIPPKKFITRLRKENELFDNYMQQDAHEFLNYLLNTIADILQEERKQEKQNGRLPNGNVESENNSPPDPTWVHEIFQGTLTNETRCLTCETV
;
A
#
# COMPACT_ATOMS: atom_id res chain seq x y z
N PHE A 1 -13.78 -7.22 16.60
CA PHE A 1 -13.68 -7.10 15.13
C PHE A 1 -14.64 -8.13 14.54
N GLY A 2 -15.85 -7.71 14.17
CA GLY A 2 -16.81 -8.55 13.45
C GLY A 2 -16.63 -8.33 11.95
N ASN A 3 -16.86 -9.37 11.13
CA ASN A 3 -16.86 -9.29 9.66
C ASN A 3 -15.59 -8.72 9.01
N THR A 4 -14.41 -9.02 9.57
CA THR A 4 -13.10 -8.57 9.06
C THR A 4 -12.27 -9.69 8.42
N CYS A 5 -12.90 -10.83 8.09
CA CYS A 5 -12.19 -11.96 7.49
C CYS A 5 -11.66 -11.65 6.09
N TYR A 6 -12.33 -10.78 5.32
CA TYR A 6 -11.84 -10.23 4.05
C TYR A 6 -10.46 -9.55 4.20
N CYS A 7 -10.29 -8.82 5.31
CA CYS A 7 -9.04 -8.13 5.60
C CYS A 7 -7.97 -9.13 6.04
N ASN A 8 -8.32 -10.05 6.94
CA ASN A 8 -7.39 -11.06 7.45
C ASN A 8 -6.86 -11.97 6.36
N SER A 9 -7.70 -12.42 5.42
CA SER A 9 -7.27 -13.30 4.32
C SER A 9 -6.26 -12.60 3.40
N VAL A 10 -6.51 -11.34 3.05
CA VAL A 10 -5.59 -10.53 2.24
C VAL A 10 -4.28 -10.25 2.98
N LEU A 11 -4.34 -9.90 4.27
CA LEU A 11 -3.14 -9.69 5.08
C LEU A 11 -2.26 -10.94 5.15
N GLN A 12 -2.86 -12.13 5.28
CA GLN A 12 -2.11 -13.39 5.25
C GLN A 12 -1.50 -13.63 3.88
N ALA A 13 -2.26 -13.47 2.79
CA ALA A 13 -1.75 -13.62 1.43
C ALA A 13 -0.53 -12.71 1.18
N LEU A 14 -0.65 -11.43 1.51
CA LEU A 14 0.44 -10.45 1.38
C LEU A 14 1.64 -10.76 2.29
N TYR A 15 1.43 -11.29 3.50
CA TYR A 15 2.53 -11.67 4.38
C TYR A 15 3.37 -12.83 3.81
N PHE A 16 2.74 -13.76 3.08
CA PHE A 16 3.44 -14.86 2.42
C PHE A 16 4.03 -14.49 1.05
N CYS A 17 3.67 -13.33 0.49
CA CYS A 17 4.39 -12.71 -0.62
C CYS A 17 5.75 -12.17 -0.12
N ARG A 18 6.80 -13.01 -0.17
CA ARG A 18 8.13 -12.68 0.38
C ARG A 18 8.67 -11.30 -0.05
N PRO A 19 8.65 -10.91 -1.34
CA PRO A 19 9.16 -9.60 -1.76
C PRO A 19 8.44 -8.44 -1.06
N PHE A 20 7.12 -8.55 -0.92
CA PHE A 20 6.30 -7.54 -0.26
C PHE A 20 6.60 -7.48 1.24
N ARG A 21 6.59 -8.65 1.92
CA ARG A 21 6.90 -8.75 3.34
C ARG A 21 8.26 -8.14 3.67
N ASP A 22 9.28 -8.46 2.88
CA ASP A 22 10.65 -8.03 3.16
C ASP A 22 10.79 -6.50 3.00
N LYS A 23 10.12 -5.90 2.00
CA LYS A 23 10.04 -4.42 1.86
C LYS A 23 9.28 -3.76 3.01
N VAL A 24 8.16 -4.34 3.46
CA VAL A 24 7.37 -3.83 4.60
C VAL A 24 8.16 -3.90 5.91
N LEU A 25 8.90 -4.99 6.14
CA LEU A 25 9.78 -5.13 7.31
C LEU A 25 10.96 -4.14 7.24
N ALA A 26 11.55 -3.92 6.06
CA ALA A 26 12.57 -2.90 5.87
C ALA A 26 12.03 -1.48 6.14
N TYR A 27 10.80 -1.19 5.73
CA TYR A 27 10.14 0.09 6.01
C TYR A 27 10.00 0.34 7.52
N LYS A 28 9.71 -0.69 8.34
CA LYS A 28 9.64 -0.58 9.80
C LYS A 28 10.95 -0.14 10.47
N SER A 29 12.08 -0.44 9.84
CA SER A 29 13.42 -0.15 10.37
C SER A 29 13.86 1.30 10.17
N GLN A 30 13.17 2.04 9.29
CA GLN A 30 13.47 3.44 9.01
C GLN A 30 13.07 4.35 10.20
N PRO A 31 13.80 5.46 10.45
CA PRO A 31 13.53 6.37 11.56
C PRO A 31 12.14 7.02 11.46
N ARG A 32 11.57 7.32 12.63
CA ARG A 32 10.18 7.78 12.90
C ARG A 32 9.49 8.48 11.73
N LYS A 33 8.62 7.72 11.05
CA LYS A 33 7.63 8.23 10.09
C LYS A 33 6.32 8.56 10.79
N LYS A 34 5.57 9.52 10.26
CA LYS A 34 4.22 9.86 10.72
C LYS A 34 3.32 8.63 10.61
N GLU A 35 2.47 8.42 11.61
CA GLU A 35 1.57 7.26 11.62
C GLU A 35 0.56 7.31 10.45
N ASN A 36 0.57 6.25 9.65
CA ASN A 36 -0.30 5.97 8.50
C ASN A 36 -0.60 4.47 8.36
N LEU A 37 -1.47 4.09 7.42
CA LEU A 37 -1.83 2.69 7.20
C LEU A 37 -0.61 1.78 6.96
N LEU A 38 0.38 2.24 6.19
CA LEU A 38 1.62 1.50 5.94
C LEU A 38 2.44 1.28 7.21
N THR A 39 2.57 2.28 8.10
CA THR A 39 3.24 2.09 9.40
C THR A 39 2.51 1.07 10.28
N CYS A 40 1.17 1.07 10.29
CA CYS A 40 0.37 0.09 11.02
C CYS A 40 0.51 -1.32 10.43
N LEU A 41 0.61 -1.45 9.10
CA LEU A 41 0.89 -2.72 8.43
C LEU A 41 2.30 -3.23 8.78
N ALA A 42 3.28 -2.33 8.76
CA ALA A 42 4.67 -2.65 9.10
C ALA A 42 4.80 -3.12 10.57
N ASP A 43 4.11 -2.46 11.51
CA ASP A 43 4.02 -2.88 12.91
C ASP A 43 3.39 -4.27 13.05
N LEU A 44 2.32 -4.54 12.28
CA LEU A 44 1.65 -5.85 12.29
C LEU A 44 2.57 -6.94 11.76
N PHE A 45 3.21 -6.75 10.60
CA PHE A 45 4.13 -7.71 10.00
C PHE A 45 5.35 -7.96 10.89
N HIS A 46 5.89 -6.90 11.50
CA HIS A 46 6.98 -7.01 12.47
C HIS A 46 6.55 -7.81 13.70
N SER A 47 5.33 -7.59 14.22
CA SER A 47 4.79 -8.35 15.36
C SER A 47 4.63 -9.84 15.05
N ILE A 48 4.26 -10.19 13.81
CA ILE A 48 4.18 -11.58 13.35
C ILE A 48 5.59 -12.19 13.25
N ALA A 49 6.53 -11.47 12.64
CA ALA A 49 7.89 -11.97 12.38
C ALA A 49 8.73 -12.15 13.65
N THR A 50 8.48 -11.35 14.69
CA THR A 50 9.26 -11.35 15.95
C THR A 50 8.63 -12.19 17.06
N GLN A 51 7.58 -12.94 16.74
CA GLN A 51 6.88 -13.73 17.74
C GLN A 51 7.79 -14.82 18.33
N LYS A 52 7.84 -14.92 19.66
CA LYS A 52 8.69 -15.91 20.36
C LYS A 52 8.26 -17.35 20.11
N LYS A 53 6.96 -17.57 19.92
CA LYS A 53 6.36 -18.87 19.64
C LYS A 53 6.21 -19.05 18.13
N LYS A 54 6.45 -20.27 17.63
CA LYS A 54 6.24 -20.62 16.21
C LYS A 54 4.77 -20.50 15.76
N VAL A 55 3.83 -20.63 16.69
CA VAL A 55 2.39 -20.59 16.43
C VAL A 55 1.71 -19.70 17.49
N GLY A 56 0.75 -18.89 17.05
CA GLY A 56 -0.02 -18.00 17.92
C GLY A 56 -1.05 -17.20 17.12
N VAL A 57 -1.77 -16.31 17.82
CA VAL A 57 -2.78 -15.42 17.24
C VAL A 57 -2.41 -13.98 17.58
N ILE A 58 -2.47 -13.09 16.60
CA ILE A 58 -2.22 -11.66 16.77
C ILE A 58 -3.47 -10.89 16.32
N PRO A 59 -4.09 -10.09 17.20
CA PRO A 59 -5.23 -9.25 16.80
C PRO A 59 -4.74 -7.98 16.07
N PRO A 60 -5.15 -7.72 14.81
CA PRO A 60 -4.70 -6.56 14.04
C PRO A 60 -5.43 -5.26 14.45
N LYS A 61 -5.57 -5.00 15.76
CA LYS A 61 -6.43 -3.91 16.29
C LYS A 61 -6.09 -2.55 15.71
N LYS A 62 -4.81 -2.17 15.80
CA LYS A 62 -4.32 -0.87 15.32
C LYS A 62 -4.53 -0.70 13.83
N PHE A 63 -4.21 -1.73 13.05
CA PHE A 63 -4.40 -1.71 11.60
C PHE A 63 -5.88 -1.54 11.22
N ILE A 64 -6.79 -2.31 11.83
CA ILE A 64 -8.23 -2.19 11.53
C ILE A 64 -8.77 -0.83 11.95
N THR A 65 -8.40 -0.31 13.12
CA THR A 65 -8.79 1.04 13.54
C THR A 65 -8.30 2.10 12.56
N ARG A 66 -7.08 1.95 12.04
CA ARG A 66 -6.52 2.88 11.06
C ARG A 66 -7.22 2.78 9.71
N LEU A 67 -7.46 1.57 9.22
CA LEU A 67 -8.19 1.31 7.97
C LEU A 67 -9.56 1.99 7.98
N ARG A 68 -10.33 1.81 9.05
CA ARG A 68 -11.65 2.43 9.22
C ARG A 68 -11.59 3.95 9.24
N LYS A 69 -10.56 4.51 9.89
CA LYS A 69 -10.36 5.96 9.93
C LYS A 69 -9.99 6.55 8.57
N GLU A 70 -9.25 5.81 7.75
CA GLU A 70 -8.75 6.32 6.46
C GLU A 70 -9.74 6.10 5.30
N ASN A 71 -10.71 5.20 5.42
CA ASN A 71 -11.69 4.96 4.38
C ASN A 71 -13.05 4.55 4.97
N GLU A 72 -14.04 5.43 4.77
CA GLU A 72 -15.41 5.28 5.26
C GLU A 72 -16.11 4.02 4.72
N LEU A 73 -15.72 3.51 3.54
CA LEU A 73 -16.25 2.26 2.98
C LEU A 73 -16.01 1.07 3.91
N PHE A 74 -14.89 1.09 4.64
CA PHE A 74 -14.53 0.05 5.59
C PHE A 74 -14.96 0.37 7.03
N ASP A 75 -15.48 1.58 7.32
CA ASP A 75 -15.92 2.03 8.65
C ASP A 75 -17.33 1.55 9.02
N ASN A 76 -17.53 0.25 8.90
CA ASN A 76 -18.76 -0.40 9.33
C ASN A 76 -18.44 -1.84 9.78
N TYR A 77 -19.50 -2.57 10.14
CA TYR A 77 -19.42 -3.96 10.59
C TYR A 77 -19.93 -4.93 9.52
N MET A 78 -20.05 -4.52 8.26
CA MET A 78 -20.48 -5.39 7.17
C MET A 78 -19.30 -6.22 6.64
N GLN A 79 -19.63 -7.36 6.02
CA GLN A 79 -18.66 -8.05 5.17
C GLN A 79 -18.33 -7.17 3.96
N GLN A 80 -17.08 -7.22 3.52
CA GLN A 80 -16.57 -6.41 2.41
C GLN A 80 -15.88 -7.31 1.39
N ASP A 81 -15.72 -6.80 0.18
CA ASP A 81 -14.99 -7.51 -0.86
C ASP A 81 -13.48 -7.49 -0.56
N ALA A 82 -12.86 -8.68 -0.54
CA ALA A 82 -11.42 -8.82 -0.32
C ALA A 82 -10.59 -8.21 -1.45
N HIS A 83 -11.09 -8.27 -2.70
CA HIS A 83 -10.43 -7.66 -3.85
C HIS A 83 -10.44 -6.13 -3.74
N GLU A 84 -11.57 -5.54 -3.33
CA GLU A 84 -11.67 -4.10 -3.10
C GLU A 84 -10.70 -3.65 -2.00
N PHE A 85 -10.63 -4.39 -0.89
CA PHE A 85 -9.66 -4.14 0.17
C PHE A 85 -8.21 -4.25 -0.32
N LEU A 86 -7.87 -5.29 -1.10
CA LEU A 86 -6.52 -5.47 -1.64
C LEU A 86 -6.11 -4.29 -2.52
N ASN A 87 -6.98 -3.90 -3.46
CA ASN A 87 -6.70 -2.82 -4.39
C ASN A 87 -6.53 -1.49 -3.64
N TYR A 88 -7.44 -1.19 -2.70
CA TYR A 88 -7.32 -0.02 -1.83
C TYR A 88 -6.00 -0.01 -1.06
N LEU A 89 -5.63 -1.14 -0.43
CA LEU A 89 -4.42 -1.25 0.38
C LEU A 89 -3.16 -1.00 -0.46
N LEU A 90 -3.04 -1.63 -1.64
CA LEU A 90 -1.85 -1.48 -2.49
C LEU A 90 -1.71 -0.05 -3.01
N ASN A 91 -2.79 0.57 -3.49
CA ASN A 91 -2.75 1.95 -3.96
C ASN A 91 -2.44 2.92 -2.82
N THR A 92 -3.05 2.75 -1.65
CA THR A 92 -2.77 3.59 -0.48
C THR A 92 -1.28 3.52 -0.07
N ILE A 93 -0.69 2.32 -0.08
CA ILE A 93 0.74 2.16 0.20
C ILE A 93 1.59 2.83 -0.89
N ALA A 94 1.22 2.67 -2.16
CA ALA A 94 1.92 3.31 -3.27
C ALA A 94 1.90 4.84 -3.16
N ASP A 95 0.75 5.43 -2.85
CA ASP A 95 0.57 6.87 -2.67
C ASP A 95 1.40 7.41 -1.49
N ILE A 96 1.40 6.71 -0.35
CA ILE A 96 2.24 7.06 0.81
C ILE A 96 3.72 7.13 0.40
N LEU A 97 4.20 6.13 -0.35
CA LEU A 97 5.62 6.07 -0.76
C LEU A 97 5.97 7.15 -1.79
N GLN A 98 5.04 7.49 -2.70
CA GLN A 98 5.25 8.58 -3.65
C GLN A 98 5.31 9.93 -2.93
N GLU A 99 4.40 10.15 -1.98
CA GLU A 99 4.34 11.39 -1.19
C GLU A 99 5.61 11.58 -0.35
N GLU A 100 6.13 10.51 0.28
CA GLU A 100 7.40 10.57 1.01
C GLU A 100 8.58 10.96 0.12
N ARG A 101 8.68 10.38 -1.09
CA ARG A 101 9.74 10.75 -2.06
C ARG A 101 9.62 12.22 -2.51
N LYS A 102 8.40 12.73 -2.69
CA LYS A 102 8.18 14.15 -3.04
C LYS A 102 8.68 15.07 -1.92
N GLN A 103 8.40 14.72 -0.66
CA GLN A 103 8.86 15.47 0.50
C GLN A 103 10.39 15.44 0.66
N GLU A 104 11.03 14.30 0.41
CA GLU A 104 12.50 14.18 0.41
C GLU A 104 13.14 15.08 -0.67
N LYS A 105 12.59 15.10 -1.88
CA LYS A 105 13.06 15.97 -2.98
C LYS A 105 12.89 17.46 -2.65
N GLN A 106 11.82 17.84 -1.95
CA GLN A 106 11.58 19.23 -1.53
C GLN A 106 12.52 19.65 -0.39
N ASN A 107 12.70 18.79 0.62
CA ASN A 107 13.55 19.09 1.78
C ASN A 107 15.05 19.09 1.45
N GLY A 108 15.47 18.45 0.36
CA GLY A 108 16.87 18.42 -0.12
C GLY A 108 17.29 19.59 -1.02
N ARG A 109 16.39 20.49 -1.43
CA ARG A 109 16.72 21.67 -2.26
C ARG A 109 17.05 22.89 -1.39
N LEU A 110 18.30 23.36 -1.44
CA LEU A 110 18.68 24.73 -1.03
C LEU A 110 17.92 25.76 -1.88
N PRO A 111 17.59 26.96 -1.37
CA PRO A 111 16.59 27.86 -1.96
C PRO A 111 17.07 28.65 -3.21
N ASN A 112 18.02 28.14 -3.99
CA ASN A 112 18.52 28.84 -5.19
C ASN A 112 18.64 27.89 -6.38
N GLY A 113 17.66 27.94 -7.29
CA GLY A 113 17.72 27.29 -8.59
C GLY A 113 16.33 27.15 -9.22
N ASN A 114 16.11 27.90 -10.30
CA ASN A 114 14.92 27.99 -11.15
C ASN A 114 13.88 26.86 -11.03
N VAL A 115 12.65 27.26 -10.70
CA VAL A 115 11.43 26.45 -10.82
C VAL A 115 11.06 26.40 -12.30
N GLU A 116 11.75 25.59 -13.07
CA GLU A 116 11.28 25.19 -14.40
C GLU A 116 10.58 23.84 -14.30
N SER A 117 9.34 23.85 -14.77
CA SER A 117 8.31 22.82 -14.81
C SER A 117 8.78 21.42 -15.27
N GLU A 118 9.08 20.52 -14.33
CA GLU A 118 9.09 19.06 -14.59
C GLU A 118 7.69 18.45 -14.34
N ASN A 119 6.66 18.97 -15.02
CA ASN A 119 5.28 18.56 -14.78
C ASN A 119 4.72 17.47 -15.72
N ASN A 120 5.56 16.76 -16.47
CA ASN A 120 5.09 15.77 -17.46
C ASN A 120 5.73 14.38 -17.40
N SER A 121 6.67 14.11 -16.49
CA SER A 121 7.17 12.75 -16.29
C SER A 121 6.26 11.98 -15.32
N PRO A 122 5.84 10.75 -15.65
CA PRO A 122 5.09 9.92 -14.70
C PRO A 122 5.89 9.76 -13.41
N PRO A 123 5.23 9.75 -12.24
CA PRO A 123 5.91 9.63 -10.96
C PRO A 123 6.75 8.34 -10.92
N ASP A 124 7.97 8.44 -10.38
CA ASP A 124 8.89 7.31 -10.27
C ASP A 124 8.20 6.11 -9.60
N PRO A 125 8.31 4.88 -10.16
CA PRO A 125 7.64 3.72 -9.62
C PRO A 125 8.13 3.41 -8.20
N THR A 126 7.20 3.04 -7.33
CA THR A 126 7.49 2.61 -5.96
C THR A 126 7.78 1.11 -5.92
N TRP A 127 8.30 0.59 -4.80
CA TRP A 127 8.49 -0.86 -4.66
C TRP A 127 7.18 -1.66 -4.67
N VAL A 128 6.02 -1.02 -4.48
CA VAL A 128 4.71 -1.67 -4.69
C VAL A 128 4.52 -1.96 -6.17
N HIS A 129 4.83 -0.98 -7.02
CA HIS A 129 4.75 -1.12 -8.47
C HIS A 129 5.77 -2.14 -8.99
N GLU A 130 7.00 -2.16 -8.45
CA GLU A 130 8.01 -3.18 -8.77
C GLU A 130 7.53 -4.62 -8.51
N ILE A 131 6.64 -4.82 -7.53
CA ILE A 131 6.18 -6.16 -7.11
C ILE A 131 4.89 -6.57 -7.81
N PHE A 132 3.93 -5.64 -7.95
CA PHE A 132 2.55 -5.97 -8.36
C PHE A 132 2.10 -5.32 -9.67
N GLN A 133 2.81 -4.32 -10.20
CA GLN A 133 2.38 -3.66 -11.42
C GLN A 133 2.70 -4.52 -12.64
N GLY A 134 1.70 -4.68 -13.51
CA GLY A 134 1.85 -5.16 -14.87
C GLY A 134 1.26 -4.15 -15.87
N THR A 135 1.28 -4.51 -17.15
CA THR A 135 0.69 -3.70 -18.22
C THR A 135 -0.24 -4.57 -19.05
N LEU A 136 -1.46 -4.10 -19.27
CA LEU A 136 -2.42 -4.72 -20.16
C LEU A 136 -2.62 -3.84 -21.39
N THR A 137 -2.58 -4.43 -22.58
CA THR A 137 -2.97 -3.76 -23.82
C THR A 137 -4.40 -4.18 -24.15
N ASN A 138 -5.33 -3.23 -24.17
CA ASN A 138 -6.72 -3.48 -24.55
C ASN A 138 -6.97 -2.96 -25.98
N GLU A 139 -7.33 -3.84 -26.89
CA GLU A 139 -7.66 -3.50 -28.29
C GLU A 139 -9.17 -3.57 -28.48
N THR A 140 -9.78 -2.51 -29.04
CA THR A 140 -11.22 -2.47 -29.26
C THR A 140 -11.52 -2.30 -30.73
N ARG A 141 -11.84 -3.41 -31.40
CA ARG A 141 -12.20 -3.40 -32.81
C ARG A 141 -13.68 -3.05 -33.01
N CYS A 142 -13.95 -1.95 -33.69
CA CYS A 142 -15.30 -1.60 -34.13
C CYS A 142 -15.82 -2.62 -35.15
N LEU A 143 -16.96 -3.27 -34.87
CA LEU A 143 -17.56 -4.26 -35.76
C LEU A 143 -18.21 -3.66 -37.02
N THR A 144 -18.32 -2.32 -37.11
CA THR A 144 -18.92 -1.63 -38.27
C THR A 144 -17.88 -1.08 -39.24
N CYS A 145 -16.85 -0.41 -38.73
CA CYS A 145 -15.82 0.22 -39.57
C CYS A 145 -14.45 -0.46 -39.50
N GLU A 146 -14.34 -1.59 -38.77
CA GLU A 146 -13.14 -2.41 -38.59
C GLU A 146 -11.91 -1.72 -37.99
N THR A 147 -12.04 -0.46 -37.59
CA THR A 147 -11.02 0.28 -36.84
C THR A 147 -10.74 -0.40 -35.50
N VAL A 148 -9.46 -0.58 -35.18
CA VAL A 148 -8.95 -1.08 -33.89
C VAL A 148 -8.47 0.10 -33.06
#